data_AF-A0AAX2T764-F1
#
_entry.id   AF-A0AAX2T764-F1
#
_cell.length_a   1.000
_cell.length_b   1.000
_cell.length_c   1.000
_cell.angle_alpha   90.00
_cell.angle_beta   90.00
_cell.angle_gamma   90.00
#
_symmetry.space_group_name_H-M   'P 1'
#
loop_
_entity.id
_entity.type
_entity.pdbx_description
1 polymer ?
#
loop_
_entity_poly.entity_id
_entity_poly.type
_entity_poly.pdbx_seq_one_letter_code
_entity_poly.pdbx_strand_id
1 'polypeptide(L)' 'MNISEQQLNNMMSAVTTALQPLIRALPVTPVEWADQNYYLPKE' A
#
# COMPACT_ATOMS: atom_id res chain seq x y z
N MET A 1 13.85 -31.84 7.10
CA MET A 1 12.75 -30.91 7.42
C MET A 1 12.36 -30.20 6.15
N ASN A 2 11.10 -30.32 5.71
CA ASN A 2 10.60 -29.61 4.54
C ASN A 2 9.55 -28.60 5.02
N ILE A 3 9.63 -27.37 4.55
CA ILE A 3 8.65 -26.34 4.90
C ILE A 3 7.41 -26.61 4.03
N SER A 4 6.23 -26.64 4.64
CA SER A 4 4.97 -26.76 3.92
C SER A 4 4.58 -25.44 3.25
N GLU A 5 3.78 -25.53 2.20
CA GLU A 5 3.22 -24.36 1.52
C GLU A 5 2.41 -23.47 2.49
N GLN A 6 1.69 -24.08 3.43
CA GLN A 6 0.98 -23.34 4.47
C GLN A 6 1.93 -22.52 5.35
N GLN A 7 3.10 -23.06 5.69
CA GLN A 7 4.11 -22.33 6.47
C GLN A 7 4.70 -21.16 5.68
N LEU A 8 4.90 -21.31 4.36
CA LEU A 8 5.31 -20.20 3.49
C LEU A 8 4.24 -19.10 3.41
N ASN A 9 2.97 -19.48 3.23
CA ASN A 9 1.87 -18.53 3.17
C ASN A 9 1.71 -17.76 4.48
N ASN A 10 1.83 -18.45 5.62
CA ASN A 10 1.80 -17.82 6.93
C ASN A 10 2.96 -16.85 7.13
N MET A 11 4.17 -17.22 6.69
CA MET A 11 5.34 -16.35 6.75
C MET A 11 5.14 -15.10 5.88
N MET A 12 4.68 -15.26 4.64
CA MET A 12 4.41 -14.13 3.74
C MET A 12 3.41 -13.16 4.38
N SER A 13 2.28 -13.67 4.87
CA SER A 13 1.25 -12.86 5.51
C SER A 13 1.78 -12.11 6.75
N ALA A 14 2.57 -12.77 7.59
CA ALA A 14 3.16 -12.16 8.78
C ALA A 14 4.14 -11.04 8.41
N VAL A 15 5.01 -11.27 7.43
CA VAL A 15 5.97 -10.29 6.94
C VAL A 15 5.26 -9.08 6.33
N THR A 16 4.27 -9.30 5.46
CA THR A 16 3.49 -8.21 4.85
C THR A 16 2.82 -7.35 5.91
N THR A 17 2.17 -7.99 6.90
CA THR A 17 1.48 -7.27 7.98
C THR A 17 2.45 -6.47 8.84
N ALA A 18 3.59 -7.07 9.21
CA ALA A 18 4.59 -6.42 10.07
C ALA A 18 5.27 -5.22 9.37
N LEU A 19 5.44 -5.28 8.06
CA LEU A 19 6.09 -4.21 7.28
C LEU A 19 5.11 -3.13 6.82
N GLN A 20 3.79 -3.34 6.93
CA GLN A 20 2.79 -2.38 6.48
C GLN A 20 2.94 -0.96 7.06
N PRO A 21 3.31 -0.76 8.34
CA PRO A 21 3.56 0.58 8.88
C PRO A 21 4.76 1.31 8.27
N LEU A 22 5.69 0.58 7.64
CA LEU A 22 6.86 1.16 6.97
C LEU A 22 6.52 1.66 5.56
N ILE A 23 5.38 1.20 5.00
CA ILE A 23 4.87 1.68 3.72
C ILE A 23 4.27 3.06 3.95
N ARG A 24 5.04 4.10 3.63
CA ARG A 24 4.57 5.48 3.61
C ARG A 24 4.00 5.77 2.24
N ALA A 25 2.76 6.24 2.18
CA ALA A 25 2.23 6.83 0.96
C ALA A 25 3.14 8.00 0.55
N LEU A 26 3.39 8.14 -0.76
CA LEU A 26 4.08 9.33 -1.26
C LEU A 26 3.26 10.55 -0.87
N PRO A 27 3.90 11.62 -0.36
CA PRO A 27 3.19 12.85 -0.07
C PRO A 27 2.59 13.38 -1.38
N VAL A 28 1.26 13.47 -1.43
CA VAL A 28 0.54 14.07 -2.55
C VAL A 28 0.55 15.58 -2.34
N THR A 29 0.95 16.34 -3.35
CA THR A 29 0.87 17.81 -3.28
C THR A 29 -0.60 18.26 -3.29
N PRO A 30 -0.95 19.43 -2.73
CA PRO A 30 -2.33 19.92 -2.76
C PRO A 30 -2.92 20.01 -4.17
N VAL A 31 -2.10 20.27 -5.19
CA VAL A 31 -2.51 20.33 -6.60
C VAL A 31 -2.85 18.95 -7.13
N GLU A 32 -1.99 17.94 -6.91
CA GLU A 32 -2.24 16.56 -7.33
C GLU A 32 -3.46 15.97 -6.60
N TRP A 33 -3.66 16.32 -5.33
CA TRP A 33 -4.84 15.90 -4.59
C TRP A 33 -6.11 16.51 -5.18
N ALA A 34 -6.07 17.81 -5.50
CA ALA A 34 -7.21 18.51 -6.10
C ALA A 34 -7.56 17.95 -7.49
N ASP A 35 -6.57 17.62 -8.32
CA ASP A 35 -6.80 16.98 -9.63
C ASP A 35 -7.49 15.60 -9.51
N GLN A 36 -7.11 14.81 -8.50
CA GLN A 36 -7.68 13.48 -8.26
C GLN A 36 -9.06 13.50 -7.59
N ASN A 37 -9.32 14.47 -6.72
CA ASN A 37 -10.49 14.48 -5.83
C ASN A 37 -11.50 15.58 -6.14
N TYR A 38 -11.13 16.54 -7.00
CA TYR A 38 -11.96 17.66 -7.37
C TYR A 38 -12.05 17.73 -8.89
N TYR A 39 -13.23 17.46 -9.43
CA TYR A 39 -13.48 17.74 -10.84
C TYR A 39 -13.59 19.26 -11.00
N LEU A 40 -12.49 19.94 -11.34
CA LEU A 40 -12.58 21.31 -11.80
C LEU A 40 -13.21 21.30 -13.21
N PRO A 41 -14.39 21.91 -13.42
CA PRO A 41 -14.91 22.12 -14.76
C PRO A 41 -13.87 22.93 -15.52
N LYS A 42 -13.40 22.40 -16.65
CA LYS A 42 -12.58 23.17 -17.58
C LYS A 42 -13.54 24.16 -18.27
N GLU A 43 -13.41 25.44 -17.92
CA GLU A 43 -13.96 26.53 -18.74
C GLU A 43 -13.28 26.58 -20.11
#